data_AF-A0A7S2RRV8-F1
#
_entry.id   AF-A0A7S2RRV8-F1
#
_cell.length_a   1.000
_cell.length_b   1.000
_cell.length_c   1.000
_cell.angle_alpha   90.00
_cell.angle_beta   90.00
_cell.angle_gamma   90.00
#
_symmetry.space_group_name_H-M   'P 1'
#
loop_
_entity.id
_entity.type
_entity.pdbx_description
1 polymer ?
#
loop_
_entity_poly.entity_id
_entity_poly.type
_entity_poly.pdbx_seq_one_letter_code
_entity_poly.pdbx_strand_id
1 'polypeptide(L)'
;MTEKQWEGKVSKVEEKWDETPFDHRTQSQSKFFLPPNPNKPDPSTLYATKPDVSVAINSVKTAGSKPNILVFMADDLGYYDVGYADDARNDAIRATPYLTKLAGEGIRLTRHYGHWHCSPSRRSFLSGRLPIHAGG
;
A
#
# COMPACT_ATOMS: atom_id res chain seq x y z
N MET A 1 4.08 30.59 -49.11
CA MET A 1 5.20 30.40 -48.16
C MET A 1 4.68 29.52 -47.03
N THR A 2 4.49 28.21 -47.22
CA THR A 2 5.45 27.06 -47.17
C THR A 2 6.03 26.78 -45.78
N GLU A 3 5.28 26.01 -45.00
CA GLU A 3 5.59 24.83 -44.15
C GLU A 3 7.05 24.46 -43.76
N LYS A 4 7.95 25.41 -43.50
CA LYS A 4 9.33 25.09 -43.06
C LYS A 4 9.84 25.97 -41.92
N GLN A 5 9.29 25.80 -40.72
CA GLN A 5 9.82 26.48 -39.54
C GLN A 5 9.86 25.64 -38.25
N TRP A 6 9.72 24.32 -38.34
CA TRP A 6 9.72 23.40 -37.18
C TRP A 6 10.84 22.34 -37.16
N GLU A 7 11.81 22.38 -38.09
CA GLU A 7 12.88 21.36 -38.19
C GLU A 7 14.15 21.69 -37.38
N GLY A 8 14.11 22.65 -36.45
CA GLY A 8 15.31 23.17 -35.76
C GLY A 8 15.60 22.63 -34.34
N LYS A 9 14.73 21.78 -33.76
CA LYS A 9 14.89 21.33 -32.36
C LYS A 9 14.49 19.87 -32.14
N VAL A 10 15.03 18.95 -32.94
CA VAL A 10 15.11 17.54 -32.54
C VAL A 10 16.51 17.03 -32.88
N SER A 11 17.48 17.44 -32.07
CA SER A 11 18.80 16.81 -32.06
C SER A 11 18.96 15.97 -30.80
N LYS A 12 19.01 14.65 -31.04
CA LYS A 12 19.83 13.66 -30.34
C LYS A 12 19.43 13.25 -28.92
N VAL A 13 18.45 12.35 -28.85
CA VAL A 13 18.50 11.20 -27.93
C VAL A 13 18.30 9.96 -28.80
N GLU A 14 19.41 9.42 -29.31
CA GLU A 14 19.41 8.10 -29.94
C GLU A 14 19.26 7.05 -28.83
N GLU A 15 18.09 6.43 -28.81
CA GLU A 15 17.76 5.26 -28.03
C GLU A 15 18.57 4.07 -28.57
N LYS A 16 19.55 3.63 -27.79
CA LYS A 16 20.37 2.46 -28.13
C LYS A 16 19.69 1.22 -27.56
N TRP A 17 18.92 0.54 -28.39
CA TRP A 17 18.37 -0.79 -28.11
C TRP A 17 19.45 -1.83 -28.41
N ASP A 18 20.13 -2.31 -27.38
CA ASP A 18 21.06 -3.43 -27.52
C ASP A 18 20.26 -4.75 -27.56
N GLU A 19 20.04 -5.26 -28.77
CA GLU A 19 19.57 -6.62 -29.02
C GLU A 19 20.60 -7.62 -28.49
N THR A 20 20.23 -8.45 -27.51
CA THR A 20 20.98 -9.66 -27.19
C THR A 20 20.07 -10.88 -27.39
N PRO A 21 20.54 -11.96 -28.04
CA PRO A 21 19.68 -13.10 -28.33
C PRO A 21 19.36 -13.86 -27.04
N PHE A 22 18.09 -14.22 -26.89
CA PHE A 22 17.60 -15.07 -25.82
C PHE A 22 18.10 -16.51 -26.02
N ASP A 23 19.24 -16.85 -25.43
CA ASP A 23 19.74 -18.23 -25.35
C ASP A 23 19.22 -18.92 -24.08
N HIS A 24 18.45 -19.99 -24.28
CA HIS A 24 17.90 -20.85 -23.24
C HIS A 24 18.66 -22.18 -23.26
N ARG A 25 19.84 -22.18 -22.62
CA ARG A 25 20.44 -23.29 -21.85
C ARG A 25 21.89 -22.93 -21.54
N THR A 26 22.23 -22.79 -20.27
CA THR A 26 23.25 -23.62 -19.56
C THR A 26 23.64 -22.92 -18.25
N GLN A 27 23.60 -23.72 -17.19
CA GLN A 27 23.94 -23.40 -15.81
C GLN A 27 25.37 -22.86 -15.66
N SER A 28 25.62 -22.01 -14.67
CA SER A 28 26.43 -22.40 -13.50
C SER A 28 26.68 -21.20 -12.59
N GLN A 29 26.73 -21.47 -11.30
CA GLN A 29 26.88 -20.49 -10.24
C GLN A 29 28.21 -19.74 -10.33
N SER A 30 28.15 -18.42 -10.29
CA SER A 30 29.18 -17.60 -9.66
C SER A 30 28.52 -16.41 -8.97
N LYS A 31 28.08 -16.66 -7.73
CA LYS A 31 27.86 -15.58 -6.77
C LYS A 31 29.18 -14.82 -6.64
N PHE A 32 29.29 -13.69 -7.32
CA PHE A 32 30.33 -12.70 -7.07
C PHE A 32 30.10 -12.18 -5.65
N PHE A 33 30.79 -12.79 -4.68
CA PHE A 33 30.75 -12.38 -3.28
C PHE A 33 31.53 -11.08 -3.15
N LEU A 34 30.84 -9.95 -3.28
CA LEU A 34 31.39 -8.68 -2.83
C LEU A 34 31.61 -8.77 -1.32
N PRO A 35 32.75 -8.33 -0.78
CA PRO A 35 32.97 -8.30 0.65
C PRO A 35 31.86 -7.44 1.32
N PRO A 36 31.36 -7.84 2.49
CA PRO A 36 30.35 -7.07 3.21
C PRO A 36 30.88 -5.66 3.48
N ASN A 37 30.09 -4.65 3.11
CA ASN A 37 30.42 -3.25 3.35
C ASN A 37 30.42 -3.00 4.88
N PRO A 38 31.55 -2.59 5.48
CA PRO A 38 31.66 -2.40 6.93
C PRO A 38 30.75 -1.29 7.48
N ASN A 39 30.21 -0.43 6.62
CA ASN A 39 29.35 0.70 7.01
C ASN A 39 27.87 0.50 6.68
N LYS A 40 27.46 -0.70 6.23
CA LYS A 40 26.04 -1.03 6.07
C LYS A 40 25.61 -1.94 7.21
N PRO A 41 24.64 -1.54 8.06
CA PRO A 41 24.09 -2.48 9.03
C PRO A 41 23.52 -3.69 8.28
N ASP A 42 23.87 -4.89 8.76
CA ASP A 42 23.34 -6.16 8.25
C ASP A 42 21.80 -6.07 8.28
N PRO A 43 21.07 -6.42 7.19
CA PRO A 43 19.61 -6.41 7.19
C PRO A 43 18.98 -7.17 8.37
N SER A 44 19.68 -8.13 8.99
CA SER A 44 19.23 -8.82 10.20
C SER A 44 19.08 -7.89 11.43
N THR A 45 19.83 -6.79 11.49
CA THR A 45 19.81 -5.83 12.61
C THR A 45 18.64 -4.85 12.57
N LEU A 46 18.00 -4.65 11.42
CA LEU A 46 16.82 -3.77 11.27
C LEU A 46 15.54 -4.40 11.84
N TYR A 47 15.55 -5.70 12.11
CA TYR A 47 14.42 -6.46 12.65
C TYR A 47 14.62 -6.90 14.11
N ALA A 48 15.78 -6.58 14.71
CA ALA A 48 16.14 -7.03 16.06
C ALA A 48 15.71 -6.07 17.18
N THR A 49 15.31 -4.83 16.84
CA THR A 49 14.70 -3.93 17.82
C THR A 49 13.20 -4.20 17.86
N LYS A 50 12.74 -4.83 18.94
CA LYS A 50 11.34 -4.76 19.32
C LYS A 50 11.00 -3.26 19.42
N PRO A 51 10.01 -2.74 18.67
CA PRO A 51 9.52 -1.41 18.97
C PRO A 51 8.85 -1.48 20.36
N ASP A 52 9.59 -1.13 21.40
CA ASP A 52 9.03 -0.74 22.71
C ASP A 52 8.34 0.61 22.53
N VAL A 53 7.28 0.61 21.72
CA VAL A 53 6.37 1.75 21.61
C VAL A 53 5.24 1.47 22.58
N SER A 54 5.42 1.93 23.82
CA SER A 54 4.33 2.04 24.77
C SER A 54 3.37 3.13 24.29
N VAL A 55 2.37 2.72 23.49
CA VAL A 55 1.24 3.60 23.16
C VAL A 55 0.49 3.85 24.45
N ALA A 56 0.67 5.05 25.02
CA ALA A 56 -0.14 5.52 26.14
C ALA A 56 -1.59 5.66 25.67
N ILE A 57 -2.38 4.61 25.88
CA ILE A 57 -3.83 4.69 25.72
C ILE A 57 -4.39 5.55 26.85
N ASN A 58 -4.51 6.85 26.60
CA ASN A 58 -5.31 7.72 27.45
C ASN A 58 -6.75 7.20 27.39
N SER A 59 -7.10 6.37 28.37
CA SER A 59 -8.45 5.85 28.53
C SER A 59 -9.33 7.03 28.92
N VAL A 60 -9.96 7.65 27.92
CA VAL A 60 -10.99 8.66 28.13
C VAL A 60 -12.13 7.95 28.84
N LYS A 61 -12.14 8.07 30.17
CA LYS A 61 -13.21 7.58 31.04
C LYS A 61 -14.43 8.46 30.74
N THR A 62 -15.23 8.06 29.75
CA THR A 62 -16.51 8.71 29.47
C THR A 62 -17.40 8.44 30.69
N ALA A 63 -17.70 9.50 31.43
CA ALA A 63 -18.58 9.42 32.59
C ALA A 63 -19.96 8.92 32.14
N GLY A 64 -20.27 7.66 32.46
CA GLY A 64 -21.64 7.12 32.55
C GLY A 64 -22.46 6.93 31.27
N SER A 65 -22.08 7.50 30.11
CA SER A 65 -22.82 7.29 28.86
C SER A 65 -22.20 6.17 28.02
N LYS A 66 -23.05 5.24 27.54
CA LYS A 66 -22.64 4.22 26.58
C LYS A 66 -22.21 4.92 25.29
N PRO A 67 -21.01 4.64 24.74
CA PRO A 67 -20.58 5.25 23.49
C PRO A 67 -21.49 4.80 22.35
N ASN A 68 -21.75 5.70 21.41
CA ASN A 68 -22.39 5.36 20.15
C ASN A 68 -21.35 4.81 19.19
N ILE A 69 -21.64 3.68 18.56
CA ILE A 69 -20.76 3.04 17.57
C ILE A 69 -21.41 3.20 16.21
N LEU A 70 -20.75 3.93 15.31
CA LEU A 70 -21.17 4.11 13.93
C LEU A 70 -20.17 3.40 13.01
N VAL A 71 -20.68 2.49 12.18
CA VAL A 71 -19.88 1.73 11.22
C VAL A 71 -20.26 2.15 9.80
N PHE A 72 -19.28 2.62 9.04
CA PHE A 72 -19.40 2.82 7.60
C PHE A 72 -18.71 1.67 6.88
N MET A 73 -19.44 0.97 6.00
CA MET A 73 -18.90 -0.09 5.15
C MET A 73 -19.22 0.27 3.69
N ALA A 74 -18.17 0.58 2.93
CA ALA A 74 -18.27 0.82 1.50
C ALA A 74 -18.18 -0.50 0.72
N ASP A 75 -18.91 -0.60 -0.39
CA ASP A 75 -18.87 -1.75 -1.30
C ASP A 75 -17.88 -1.47 -2.43
N ASP A 76 -17.11 -2.49 -2.82
CA ASP A 76 -16.17 -2.44 -3.95
C ASP A 76 -15.19 -1.24 -3.96
N LEU A 77 -14.90 -0.65 -2.80
CA LEU A 77 -13.95 0.44 -2.66
C LEU A 77 -12.52 -0.10 -2.51
N GLY A 78 -11.67 0.15 -3.51
CA GLY A 78 -10.28 -0.28 -3.51
C GLY A 78 -9.41 0.48 -2.53
N TYR A 79 -8.32 -0.15 -2.06
CA TYR A 79 -7.39 0.48 -1.11
C TYR A 79 -6.80 1.79 -1.64
N TYR A 80 -6.54 1.89 -2.95
CA TYR A 80 -5.95 3.07 -3.57
C TYR A 80 -6.96 4.11 -4.07
N ASP A 81 -8.27 3.86 -3.89
CA ASP A 81 -9.34 4.77 -4.31
C ASP A 81 -9.67 5.84 -3.25
N VAL A 82 -8.96 5.81 -2.11
CA VAL A 82 -9.13 6.74 -0.99
C VAL A 82 -7.86 7.56 -0.77
N GLY A 83 -8.05 8.82 -0.40
CA GLY A 83 -6.98 9.81 -0.27
C GLY A 83 -5.99 9.59 0.86
N TYR A 84 -6.30 8.70 1.82
CA TYR A 84 -5.42 8.37 2.95
C TYR A 84 -4.50 7.16 2.70
N ALA A 85 -4.60 6.51 1.53
CA ALA A 85 -3.75 5.39 1.19
C ALA A 85 -2.31 5.86 0.91
N ASP A 86 -1.32 5.03 1.22
CA ASP A 86 0.10 5.44 1.18
C ASP A 86 0.56 5.81 -0.25
N ASP A 87 -0.03 5.19 -1.28
CA ASP A 87 0.18 5.52 -2.70
C ASP A 87 -1.14 5.94 -3.38
N ALA A 88 -1.96 6.74 -2.67
CA ALA A 88 -3.23 7.22 -3.20
C ALA A 88 -3.02 8.01 -4.51
N ARG A 89 -3.92 7.80 -5.47
CA ARG A 89 -3.92 8.58 -6.70
C ARG A 89 -4.32 10.04 -6.40
N ASN A 90 -3.78 11.00 -7.17
CA ASN A 90 -4.04 12.43 -6.94
C ASN A 90 -5.53 12.82 -7.03
N ASP A 91 -6.30 12.11 -7.85
CA ASP A 91 -7.76 12.21 -7.95
C ASP A 91 -8.47 11.68 -6.69
N ALA A 92 -8.04 10.55 -6.15
CA ALA A 92 -8.57 9.98 -4.90
C ALA A 92 -8.39 10.93 -3.69
N ILE A 93 -7.24 11.60 -3.62
CA ILE A 93 -6.94 12.61 -2.58
C ILE A 93 -7.95 13.76 -2.62
N ARG A 94 -8.31 14.22 -3.83
CA ARG A 94 -9.29 15.30 -4.02
C ARG A 94 -10.73 14.84 -3.81
N ALA A 95 -11.04 13.59 -4.16
CA ALA A 95 -12.38 13.05 -4.07
C ALA A 95 -12.84 12.75 -2.63
N THR A 96 -11.89 12.48 -1.71
CA THR A 96 -12.22 11.97 -0.37
C THR A 96 -11.64 12.78 0.81
N PRO A 97 -11.79 14.13 0.83
CA PRO A 97 -11.14 14.99 1.83
C PRO A 97 -11.60 14.70 3.27
N TYR A 98 -12.87 14.34 3.47
CA TYR A 98 -13.41 14.03 4.79
C TYR A 98 -12.90 12.69 5.33
N LEU A 99 -12.70 11.69 4.46
CA LEU A 99 -12.10 10.42 4.88
C LEU A 99 -10.63 10.61 5.25
N THR A 100 -9.88 11.42 4.49
CA THR A 100 -8.50 11.76 4.83
C THR A 100 -8.40 12.47 6.18
N LYS A 101 -9.31 13.40 6.48
CA LYS A 101 -9.37 14.06 7.79
C LYS A 101 -9.65 13.05 8.92
N LEU A 102 -10.65 12.19 8.76
CA LEU A 102 -10.97 11.15 9.76
C LEU A 102 -9.81 10.18 10.00
N ALA A 103 -9.08 9.81 8.94
CA ALA A 103 -7.91 8.96 9.05
C ALA A 103 -6.76 9.62 9.82
N GLY A 104 -6.60 10.95 9.75
CA GLY A 104 -5.59 11.71 10.49
C GLY A 104 -5.94 11.96 11.96
N GLU A 105 -7.24 11.98 12.30
CA GLU A 105 -7.72 12.13 13.69
C GLU A 105 -7.80 10.80 14.45
N GLY A 106 -7.72 9.67 13.73
CA GLY A 106 -7.96 8.33 14.27
C GLY A 106 -6.81 7.35 14.05
N ILE A 107 -7.17 6.06 14.07
CA ILE A 107 -6.24 4.95 13.80
C ILE A 107 -6.53 4.40 12.41
N ARG A 108 -5.49 4.28 11.59
CA ARG A 108 -5.56 3.67 10.25
C ARG A 108 -5.02 2.24 10.29
N LEU A 109 -5.80 1.32 9.73
CA LEU A 109 -5.39 -0.07 9.55
C LEU A 109 -4.80 -0.27 8.14
N THR A 110 -3.48 -0.33 8.02
CA THR A 110 -2.78 -0.49 6.72
C THR A 110 -2.78 -1.94 6.21
N ARG A 111 -3.20 -2.89 7.05
CA ARG A 111 -3.28 -4.33 6.74
C ARG A 111 -4.62 -4.91 7.18
N HIS A 112 -5.71 -4.31 6.71
CA HIS A 112 -7.06 -4.83 6.91
C HIS A 112 -7.46 -5.74 5.74
N TYR A 113 -7.79 -7.01 6.03
CA TYR A 113 -8.11 -8.01 5.02
C TYR A 113 -9.58 -8.38 5.07
N GLY A 114 -10.18 -8.57 3.89
CA GLY A 114 -11.56 -9.01 3.72
C GLY A 114 -11.66 -10.11 2.67
N HIS A 115 -12.87 -10.65 2.50
CA HIS A 115 -13.15 -11.60 1.42
C HIS A 115 -13.37 -10.85 0.10
N TRP A 116 -12.97 -11.48 -1.00
CA TRP A 116 -13.14 -10.96 -2.37
C TRP A 116 -14.60 -10.88 -2.84
N HIS A 117 -15.53 -11.49 -2.12
CA HIS A 117 -16.97 -11.43 -2.40
C HIS A 117 -17.71 -10.68 -1.29
N CYS A 118 -18.72 -9.91 -1.70
CA CYS A 118 -19.56 -9.09 -0.80
C CYS A 118 -20.26 -9.93 0.29
N SER A 119 -20.87 -11.06 -0.08
CA SER A 119 -21.62 -11.93 0.83
C SER A 119 -20.77 -12.52 1.97
N PRO A 120 -19.66 -13.24 1.70
CA PRO A 120 -18.81 -13.76 2.77
C PRO A 120 -18.12 -12.64 3.57
N SER A 121 -17.75 -11.52 2.93
CA SER A 121 -17.17 -10.36 3.63
C SER A 121 -18.13 -9.79 4.68
N ARG A 122 -19.38 -9.48 4.27
CA ARG A 122 -20.40 -8.94 5.16
C ARG A 122 -20.83 -9.93 6.24
N ARG A 123 -21.00 -11.21 5.90
CA ARG A 123 -21.32 -12.27 6.88
C ARG A 123 -20.26 -12.34 7.96
N SER A 124 -18.99 -12.40 7.58
CA SER A 124 -17.88 -12.47 8.53
C SER A 124 -17.77 -11.23 9.40
N PHE A 125 -18.00 -10.05 8.84
CA PHE A 125 -18.00 -8.81 9.61
C PHE A 125 -19.11 -8.78 10.67
N LEU A 126 -20.35 -9.16 10.30
CA LEU A 126 -21.50 -9.11 11.21
C LEU A 126 -21.46 -10.21 12.28
N SER A 127 -20.95 -11.40 11.94
CA SER A 127 -20.91 -12.53 12.87
C SER A 127 -19.62 -12.63 13.68
N GLY A 128 -18.56 -11.92 13.28
CA GLY A 128 -17.21 -12.08 13.85
C GLY A 128 -16.62 -13.48 13.64
N ARG A 129 -17.07 -14.20 12.60
CA ARG A 129 -16.66 -15.59 12.30
C ARG A 129 -16.20 -15.73 10.86
N LEU A 130 -15.33 -16.69 10.59
CA LEU A 130 -14.97 -17.05 9.22
C LEU A 130 -16.22 -17.50 8.44
N PRO A 131 -16.30 -17.28 7.10
CA PRO A 131 -17.52 -17.57 6.33
C PRO A 131 -17.94 -19.05 6.41
N ILE A 132 -16.96 -19.95 6.49
CA ILE A 132 -17.17 -21.39 6.69
C ILE A 132 -17.96 -21.71 7.97
N HIS A 133 -17.89 -20.85 8.98
CA HIS A 133 -18.62 -20.96 10.24
C HIS A 133 -19.87 -20.05 10.30
N ALA A 134 -20.17 -19.34 9.21
CA ALA A 134 -21.26 -18.34 9.13
C ALA A 134 -22.31 -18.67 8.05
N GLY A 135 -22.28 -19.87 7.46
CA GLY A 135 -23.34 -20.37 6.57
C GLY A 135 -23.12 -20.17 5.07
N GLY A 136 -21.87 -20.04 4.61
CA GLY A 136 -21.49 -20.02 3.19
C GLY A 136 -20.98 -18.68 2.69
#